data_AF-A0AAW2JQ68-F1
#
_entry.id   AF-A0AAW2JQ68-F1
#
_cell.length_a   1.000
_cell.length_b   1.000
_cell.length_c   1.000
_cell.angle_alpha   90.00
_cell.angle_beta   90.00
_cell.angle_gamma   90.00
#
_symmetry.space_group_name_H-M   'P 1'
#
loop_
_entity.id
_entity.type
_entity.pdbx_description
1 polymer ?
#
loop_
_entity_poly.entity_id
_entity_poly.type
_entity_poly.pdbx_seq_one_letter_code
_entity_poly.pdbx_strand_id
1 'polypeptide(L)'
;MKRQSNSIGTVLRHLTIGDLLYRAIYNLGTVLYGLAEDISRSGGPMNAKEVSPDELYSQSAIYIAAAHALKPNYSVYTSALKLVRSMLPLPYLKVGYLTAPPVGNPVAPHSDWKRSEFVLNHEVLQQINGVEQRHFLPSLSPKSRDEISRSSIRIEVPNIISVSACADLTLPPGAGLCIDTINGPVFLVAESWESMDGWLDAIRLVYTIFARVYGSIVSAIVQNKYY
;
A
#
# COMPACT_ATOMS: atom_id res chain seq x y z
N MET A 1 1.42 58.32 4.16
CA MET A 1 0.90 57.08 3.55
C MET A 1 2.03 56.07 3.38
N LYS A 2 2.18 55.13 4.32
CA LYS A 2 3.13 53.99 4.17
C LYS A 2 2.33 52.80 3.63
N ARG A 3 2.66 52.35 2.41
CA ARG A 3 2.04 51.19 1.76
C ARG A 3 2.40 49.92 2.54
N GLN A 4 1.37 49.22 3.01
CA GLN A 4 1.43 47.79 3.33
C GLN A 4 1.80 47.04 2.05
N SER A 5 2.97 46.42 2.01
CA SER A 5 3.24 45.30 1.12
C SER A 5 4.33 44.48 1.78
N ASN A 6 3.96 43.27 2.22
CA ASN A 6 4.80 42.08 2.38
C ASN A 6 4.10 41.09 3.33
N SER A 7 2.96 40.53 2.90
CA SER A 7 2.31 39.41 3.61
C SER A 7 2.32 38.10 2.80
N ILE A 8 2.81 38.10 1.57
CA ILE A 8 2.81 36.90 0.70
C ILE A 8 4.14 36.14 0.82
N GLY A 9 5.26 36.84 1.06
CA GLY A 9 6.60 36.24 1.16
C GLY A 9 6.88 35.46 2.46
N THR A 10 6.07 35.64 3.51
CA THR A 10 6.27 34.97 4.81
C THR A 10 5.55 33.62 4.87
N VAL A 11 4.45 33.44 4.13
CA VAL A 11 3.66 32.20 4.14
C VAL A 11 4.39 31.04 3.44
N LEU A 12 5.28 31.35 2.50
CA LEU A 12 6.06 30.34 1.77
C LEU A 12 7.31 29.85 2.52
N ARG A 13 7.66 30.43 3.67
CA ARG A 13 8.88 30.05 4.43
C ARG A 13 8.69 28.89 5.42
N HIS A 14 7.48 28.34 5.53
CA HIS A 14 7.18 27.23 6.46
C HIS A 14 6.53 26.01 5.83
N LEU A 15 6.44 25.93 4.50
CA LEU A 15 6.05 24.67 3.84
C LEU A 15 7.30 23.82 3.68
N THR A 16 7.57 22.98 4.67
CA THR A 16 8.55 21.92 4.48
C THR A 16 8.03 20.94 3.41
N ILE A 17 8.92 20.25 2.71
CA ILE A 17 8.53 19.21 1.72
C ILE A 17 7.59 18.17 2.37
N GLY A 18 7.73 17.94 3.68
CA GLY A 18 6.81 17.11 4.47
C GLY A 18 5.38 17.65 4.55
N ASP A 19 5.21 18.99 4.61
CA ASP A 19 3.89 19.63 4.68
C ASP A 19 3.09 19.56 3.39
N LEU A 20 3.78 19.44 2.25
CA LEU A 20 3.14 19.25 0.95
C LEU A 20 2.67 17.81 0.75
N LEU A 21 3.39 16.83 1.30
CA LEU A 21 3.13 15.43 0.99
C LEU A 21 1.83 14.91 1.60
N TYR A 22 1.56 15.11 2.89
CA TYR A 22 0.30 14.63 3.47
C TYR A 22 -0.92 15.37 2.90
N ARG A 23 -0.74 16.62 2.43
CA ARG A 23 -1.77 17.36 1.68
C ARG A 23 -2.02 16.75 0.32
N ALA A 24 -0.97 16.37 -0.41
CA ALA A 24 -1.11 15.70 -1.70
C ALA A 24 -1.79 14.33 -1.56
N ILE A 25 -1.40 13.54 -0.57
CA ILE A 25 -2.03 12.25 -0.22
C ILE A 25 -3.52 12.45 0.08
N TYR A 26 -3.86 13.42 0.94
CA TYR A 26 -5.24 13.73 1.26
C TYR A 26 -6.05 14.15 0.03
N ASN A 27 -5.50 15.07 -0.78
CA ASN A 27 -6.16 15.58 -1.97
C ASN A 27 -6.44 14.45 -2.97
N LEU A 28 -5.48 13.56 -3.19
CA LEU A 28 -5.67 12.37 -4.02
C LEU A 28 -6.82 11.51 -3.47
N GLY A 29 -6.84 11.24 -2.17
CA GLY A 29 -7.93 10.51 -1.52
C GLY A 29 -9.30 11.15 -1.76
N THR A 30 -9.41 12.48 -1.67
CA THR A 30 -10.67 13.18 -1.94
C THR A 30 -11.08 13.16 -3.42
N VAL A 31 -10.13 13.21 -4.35
CA VAL A 31 -10.39 13.09 -5.79
C VAL A 31 -10.93 11.71 -6.13
N LEU A 32 -10.32 10.65 -5.58
CA LEU A 32 -10.78 9.27 -5.77
C LEU A 32 -12.18 9.05 -5.17
N TYR A 33 -12.46 9.66 -4.02
CA TYR A 33 -13.81 9.63 -3.43
C TYR A 33 -14.84 10.26 -4.37
N GLY A 34 -14.56 11.46 -4.90
CA GLY A 34 -15.46 12.15 -5.82
C GLY A 34 -15.68 11.35 -7.11
N LEU A 35 -14.62 10.73 -7.64
CA LEU A 35 -14.73 9.85 -8.80
C LEU A 35 -15.62 8.63 -8.53
N ALA A 36 -15.48 8.01 -7.35
CA ALA A 36 -16.33 6.89 -6.94
C ALA A 36 -17.81 7.30 -6.86
N GLU A 37 -18.12 8.45 -6.26
CA GLU A 37 -19.48 9.02 -6.20
C GLU A 37 -20.06 9.27 -7.59
N ASP A 38 -19.27 9.85 -8.50
CA ASP A 38 -19.72 10.16 -9.86
C ASP A 38 -20.02 8.90 -10.65
N ILE A 39 -19.18 7.87 -10.54
CA ILE A 39 -19.41 6.58 -11.20
C ILE A 39 -20.61 5.86 -10.58
N SER A 40 -20.72 5.83 -9.25
CA SER A 40 -21.84 5.21 -8.55
C SER A 40 -23.18 5.86 -8.88
N ARG A 41 -23.20 7.19 -9.10
CA ARG A 41 -24.42 7.94 -9.45
C ARG A 41 -24.78 7.83 -10.93
N SER A 42 -23.79 7.70 -11.81
CA SER A 42 -24.01 7.69 -13.25
C SER A 42 -24.59 6.37 -13.77
N GLY A 43 -24.46 5.26 -13.03
CA GLY A 43 -25.14 3.98 -13.32
C GLY A 43 -24.90 3.40 -14.72
N GLY A 44 -23.89 3.88 -15.44
CA GLY A 44 -23.63 3.50 -16.83
C GLY A 44 -23.12 2.05 -16.95
N PRO A 45 -23.29 1.40 -18.11
CA PRO A 45 -22.83 0.04 -18.32
C PRO A 45 -21.32 -0.02 -18.12
N MET A 46 -20.89 -0.69 -17.05
CA MET A 46 -19.49 -0.91 -16.75
C MET A 46 -18.89 -1.78 -17.86
N ASN A 47 -17.97 -1.21 -18.64
CA ASN A 47 -17.08 -2.03 -19.44
C ASN A 47 -16.24 -2.89 -18.49
N ALA A 48 -15.99 -4.16 -18.84
CA ALA A 48 -15.22 -5.10 -18.02
C ALA A 48 -13.75 -4.71 -17.75
N LYS A 49 -13.32 -3.51 -18.17
CA LYS A 49 -12.00 -2.92 -17.96
C LYS A 49 -12.00 -1.69 -17.03
N GLU A 50 -13.17 -1.22 -16.57
CA GLU A 50 -13.25 -0.04 -15.71
C GLU A 50 -13.17 -0.40 -14.22
N VAL A 51 -12.47 0.42 -13.45
CA VAL A 51 -12.28 0.26 -12.00
C VAL A 51 -13.63 0.44 -11.29
N SER A 52 -13.99 -0.51 -10.43
CA SER A 52 -15.27 -0.45 -9.71
C SER A 52 -15.33 0.72 -8.71
N PRO A 53 -16.52 1.27 -8.42
CA PRO A 53 -16.68 2.31 -7.40
C PRO A 53 -16.14 1.87 -6.03
N ASP A 54 -16.36 0.60 -5.66
CA ASP A 54 -15.90 0.03 -4.39
C ASP A 54 -14.37 0.02 -4.27
N GLU A 55 -13.66 -0.24 -5.37
CA GLU A 55 -12.20 -0.18 -5.41
C GLU A 55 -11.70 1.26 -5.24
N LEU A 56 -12.38 2.23 -5.87
CA LEU A 56 -12.06 3.65 -5.70
C LEU A 56 -12.35 4.18 -4.29
N TYR A 57 -13.47 3.77 -3.69
CA TYR A 57 -13.78 4.07 -2.28
C TYR A 57 -12.72 3.49 -1.35
N SER A 58 -12.30 2.24 -1.59
CA SER A 58 -11.27 1.57 -0.81
C SER A 58 -9.93 2.32 -0.91
N GLN A 59 -9.50 2.68 -2.13
CA GLN A 59 -8.30 3.47 -2.37
C GLN A 59 -8.37 4.86 -1.71
N SER A 60 -9.50 5.55 -1.84
CA SER A 60 -9.75 6.83 -1.17
C SER A 60 -9.57 6.73 0.33
N ALA A 61 -10.18 5.71 0.95
CA ALA A 61 -10.13 5.48 2.38
C ALA A 61 -8.69 5.27 2.87
N ILE A 62 -7.90 4.51 2.14
CA ILE A 62 -6.48 4.26 2.43
C ILE A 62 -5.67 5.55 2.40
N TYR A 63 -5.82 6.39 1.37
CA TYR A 63 -5.09 7.65 1.28
C TYR A 63 -5.50 8.64 2.37
N ILE A 64 -6.79 8.76 2.68
CA ILE A 64 -7.27 9.62 3.77
C ILE A 64 -6.74 9.14 5.13
N ALA A 65 -6.76 7.82 5.38
CA ALA A 65 -6.19 7.24 6.59
C ALA A 65 -4.68 7.47 6.70
N ALA A 66 -3.95 7.39 5.59
CA ALA A 66 -2.53 7.70 5.54
C ALA A 66 -2.24 9.17 5.84
N ALA A 67 -3.00 10.11 5.26
CA ALA A 67 -2.87 11.53 5.56
C ALA A 67 -3.14 11.81 7.05
N HIS A 68 -4.16 11.16 7.63
CA HIS A 68 -4.44 11.25 9.06
C HIS A 68 -3.29 10.67 9.91
N ALA A 69 -2.74 9.51 9.57
CA ALA A 69 -1.61 8.92 10.29
C ALA A 69 -0.36 9.81 10.28
N LEU A 70 -0.12 10.52 9.17
CA LEU A 70 0.97 11.48 9.03
C LEU A 70 0.74 12.81 9.78
N LYS A 71 -0.52 13.21 9.97
CA LYS A 71 -0.88 14.45 10.69
C LYS A 71 -2.17 14.26 11.52
N PRO A 72 -2.10 13.55 12.66
CA PRO A 72 -3.30 13.13 13.40
C PRO A 72 -4.06 14.29 14.05
N ASN A 73 -3.37 15.40 14.33
CA ASN A 73 -3.96 16.58 14.99
C ASN A 73 -4.65 17.55 14.01
N TYR A 74 -4.70 17.23 12.71
CA TYR A 74 -5.37 18.08 11.73
C TYR A 74 -6.84 17.65 11.56
N SER A 75 -7.75 18.47 12.10
CA SER A 75 -9.18 18.16 12.22
C SER A 75 -9.87 17.78 10.90
N VAL A 76 -9.43 18.36 9.78
CA VAL A 76 -9.93 18.03 8.43
C VAL A 76 -9.72 16.54 8.14
N TYR A 77 -8.53 16.00 8.44
CA TYR A 77 -8.21 14.60 8.19
C TYR A 77 -8.93 13.68 9.16
N THR A 78 -9.09 14.10 10.42
CA THR A 78 -9.89 13.35 11.40
C THR A 78 -11.35 13.21 10.97
N SER A 79 -11.96 14.28 10.45
CA SER A 79 -13.34 14.25 9.96
C SER A 79 -13.49 13.40 8.71
N ALA A 80 -12.58 13.54 7.74
CA ALA A 80 -12.58 12.72 6.53
C ALA A 80 -12.38 11.23 6.85
N LEU A 81 -11.49 10.89 7.79
CA LEU A 81 -11.28 9.51 8.21
C LEU A 81 -12.56 8.89 8.79
N LYS A 82 -13.36 9.66 9.55
CA LYS A 82 -14.65 9.16 10.06
C LYS A 82 -15.63 8.81 8.94
N LEU A 83 -15.62 9.59 7.85
CA LEU A 83 -16.48 9.35 6.69
C LEU A 83 -16.11 8.04 5.97
N VAL A 84 -14.83 7.83 5.72
CA VAL A 84 -14.35 6.71 4.89
C VAL A 84 -13.97 5.46 5.69
N ARG A 85 -14.19 5.47 7.02
CA ARG A 85 -13.73 4.39 7.91
C ARG A 85 -14.30 3.01 7.53
N SER A 86 -15.56 2.96 7.11
CA SER A 86 -16.23 1.71 6.68
C SER A 86 -15.76 1.22 5.30
N MET A 87 -15.08 2.08 4.54
CA MET A 87 -14.54 1.78 3.21
C MET A 87 -13.08 1.30 3.30
N LEU A 88 -12.46 1.33 4.48
CA LEU A 88 -11.12 0.79 4.65
C LEU A 88 -11.17 -0.74 4.48
N PRO A 89 -10.31 -1.30 3.61
CA PRO A 89 -10.15 -2.73 3.57
C PRO A 89 -9.39 -3.12 4.86
N LEU A 90 -10.13 -3.55 5.87
CA LEU A 90 -9.57 -4.08 7.11
C LEU A 90 -9.80 -5.60 7.12
N PRO A 91 -8.80 -6.40 7.53
CA PRO A 91 -7.51 -6.00 8.10
C PRO A 91 -6.41 -5.66 7.08
N TYR A 92 -6.69 -5.74 5.77
CA TYR A 92 -5.68 -5.64 4.70
C TYR A 92 -5.82 -4.37 3.86
N LEU A 93 -4.80 -3.52 3.87
CA LEU A 93 -4.75 -2.30 3.06
C LEU A 93 -4.83 -2.55 1.55
N LYS A 94 -4.38 -3.71 1.06
CA LYS A 94 -4.62 -4.13 -0.32
C LYS A 94 -4.71 -5.64 -0.41
N VAL A 95 -5.60 -6.12 -1.27
CA VAL A 95 -5.71 -7.52 -1.67
C VAL A 95 -5.72 -7.59 -3.19
N GLY A 96 -5.09 -8.61 -3.75
CA GLY A 96 -5.12 -8.83 -5.19
C GLY A 96 -4.23 -9.98 -5.64
N TYR A 97 -4.31 -10.33 -6.91
CA TYR A 97 -3.50 -11.40 -7.48
C TYR A 97 -2.17 -10.88 -7.99
N LEU A 98 -1.10 -11.62 -7.69
CA LEU A 98 0.22 -11.46 -8.26
C LEU A 98 0.76 -12.83 -8.66
N THR A 99 1.59 -12.84 -9.69
CA THR A 99 2.33 -14.03 -10.12
C THR A 99 3.74 -13.96 -9.54
N ALA A 100 4.15 -15.05 -8.90
CA ALA A 100 5.40 -15.07 -8.14
C ALA A 100 6.18 -16.37 -8.37
N PRO A 101 7.52 -16.34 -8.25
CA PRO A 101 8.34 -17.54 -8.37
C PRO A 101 8.14 -18.46 -7.15
N PRO A 102 8.53 -19.73 -7.25
CA PRO A 102 8.67 -20.61 -6.09
C PRO A 102 9.60 -19.98 -5.05
N VAL A 103 9.22 -20.04 -3.78
CA VAL A 103 10.04 -19.48 -2.69
C VAL A 103 11.41 -20.16 -2.64
N GLY A 104 12.45 -19.35 -2.47
CA GLY A 104 13.83 -19.80 -2.48
C GLY A 104 14.43 -20.01 -3.88
N ASN A 105 13.62 -19.88 -4.94
CA ASN A 105 14.10 -19.97 -6.32
C ASN A 105 13.59 -18.81 -7.19
N PRO A 106 14.15 -17.59 -7.05
CA PRO A 106 13.72 -16.42 -7.81
C PRO A 106 14.03 -16.51 -9.31
N VAL A 107 14.91 -17.41 -9.73
CA VAL A 107 15.32 -17.63 -11.13
C VAL A 107 14.62 -18.87 -11.73
N ALA A 108 13.51 -19.29 -11.14
CA ALA A 108 12.76 -20.43 -11.63
C ALA A 108 12.23 -20.18 -13.06
N PRO A 109 12.14 -21.23 -13.90
CA PRO A 109 11.50 -21.15 -15.21
C PRO A 109 10.09 -20.56 -15.11
N HIS A 110 9.65 -19.82 -16.13
CA HIS A 110 8.34 -19.15 -16.12
C HIS A 110 7.16 -20.10 -15.88
N SER A 111 7.29 -21.37 -16.25
CA SER A 111 6.27 -22.41 -16.00
C SER A 111 5.98 -22.66 -14.52
N ASP A 112 6.95 -22.34 -13.66
CA ASP A 112 6.89 -22.64 -12.23
C ASP A 112 6.34 -21.46 -11.42
N TRP A 113 6.22 -20.30 -12.06
CA TRP A 113 5.62 -19.11 -11.45
C TRP A 113 4.13 -19.31 -11.30
N LYS A 114 3.60 -18.98 -10.12
CA LYS A 114 2.20 -19.21 -9.79
C LYS A 114 1.49 -17.91 -9.49
N ARG A 115 0.36 -17.73 -10.14
CA ARG A 115 -0.64 -16.74 -9.76
C ARG A 115 -1.20 -17.11 -8.39
N SER A 116 -1.11 -16.20 -7.44
CA SER A 116 -1.64 -16.37 -6.09
C SER A 116 -2.20 -15.07 -5.57
N GLU A 117 -3.07 -15.15 -4.58
CA GLU A 117 -3.61 -13.97 -3.91
C GLU A 117 -2.56 -13.46 -2.90
N PHE A 118 -2.36 -12.15 -2.88
CA PHE A 118 -1.49 -11.46 -1.96
C PHE A 118 -2.31 -10.47 -1.14
N VAL A 119 -1.90 -10.29 0.11
CA VAL A 119 -2.45 -9.28 1.01
C VAL A 119 -1.33 -8.43 1.58
N LEU A 120 -1.58 -7.13 1.60
CA LEU A 120 -0.74 -6.13 2.23
C LEU A 120 -1.49 -5.56 3.42
N ASN A 121 -0.89 -5.61 4.60
CA ASN A 121 -1.32 -4.83 5.75
C ASN A 121 -0.22 -3.85 6.17
N HIS A 122 -0.30 -3.32 7.38
CA HIS A 122 0.67 -2.34 7.89
C HIS A 122 2.02 -2.95 8.33
N GLU A 123 2.11 -4.28 8.41
CA GLU A 123 3.30 -5.00 8.89
C GLU A 123 3.93 -5.88 7.81
N VAL A 124 3.14 -6.45 6.90
CA VAL A 124 3.57 -7.50 5.99
C VAL A 124 2.83 -7.49 4.64
N LEU A 125 3.58 -7.76 3.57
CA LEU A 125 3.07 -8.26 2.29
C LEU A 125 3.24 -9.78 2.28
N GLN A 126 2.14 -10.52 2.21
CA GLN A 126 2.18 -11.98 2.23
C GLN A 126 1.31 -12.61 1.16
N GLN A 127 1.79 -13.73 0.62
CA GLN A 127 1.04 -14.61 -0.25
C GLN A 127 0.08 -15.48 0.57
N ILE A 128 -1.20 -15.49 0.20
CA ILE A 128 -2.20 -16.39 0.76
C ILE A 128 -2.04 -17.75 0.07
N ASN A 129 -1.71 -18.77 0.86
CA ASN A 129 -1.82 -20.15 0.41
C ASN A 129 -3.29 -20.56 0.45
N GLY A 130 -3.82 -21.23 -0.58
CA GLY A 130 -5.23 -21.66 -0.67
C GLY A 130 -5.75 -22.59 0.45
N VAL A 131 -4.93 -22.89 1.46
CA VAL A 131 -5.28 -23.61 2.68
C VAL A 131 -5.68 -22.66 3.82
N GLU A 132 -5.21 -21.41 3.82
CA GLU A 132 -5.59 -20.41 4.83
C GLU A 132 -7.04 -19.91 4.68
N GLN A 133 -7.62 -20.01 3.47
CA GLN A 133 -9.06 -19.79 3.28
C GLN A 133 -9.92 -20.77 4.10
N ARG A 134 -9.40 -21.94 4.52
CA ARG A 134 -10.16 -22.95 5.28
C ARG A 134 -10.06 -22.83 6.81
N HIS A 135 -9.20 -21.95 7.34
CA HIS A 135 -9.06 -21.79 8.80
C HIS A 135 -10.14 -20.90 9.44
N PHE A 136 -11.07 -20.35 8.66
CA PHE A 136 -12.20 -19.56 9.18
C PHE A 136 -13.46 -20.39 9.53
N LEU A 137 -13.40 -21.72 9.44
CA LEU A 137 -14.43 -22.63 9.97
C LEU A 137 -13.87 -23.42 11.15
N PRO A 138 -14.49 -23.38 12.35
CA PRO A 138 -14.04 -24.18 13.47
C PRO A 138 -14.52 -25.63 13.28
N SER A 139 -13.61 -26.56 12.99
CA SER A 139 -13.36 -27.73 13.87
C SER A 139 -12.57 -28.89 13.24
N LEU A 140 -11.61 -29.36 14.05
CA LEU A 140 -11.24 -30.76 14.37
C LEU A 140 -10.66 -31.67 13.27
N SER A 141 -9.33 -31.72 13.20
CA SER A 141 -8.60 -32.99 13.39
C SER A 141 -7.13 -32.75 13.76
N PRO A 142 -6.57 -33.46 14.76
CA PRO A 142 -5.15 -33.45 15.05
C PRO A 142 -4.52 -34.71 14.46
N LYS A 143 -3.80 -34.63 13.34
CA LYS A 143 -2.80 -35.64 12.95
C LYS A 143 -1.91 -35.19 11.79
N SER A 144 -0.64 -35.55 11.91
CA SER A 144 0.51 -35.37 11.01
C SER A 144 1.15 -33.98 10.96
N ARG A 145 2.00 -33.78 11.97
CA ARG A 145 3.15 -32.89 11.97
C ARG A 145 4.21 -33.59 11.11
N ASP A 146 4.31 -33.23 9.82
CA ASP A 146 5.44 -33.57 8.94
C ASP A 146 5.63 -32.43 7.90
N GLU A 147 6.68 -31.63 8.14
CA GLU A 147 7.64 -31.08 7.18
C GLU A 147 7.24 -30.84 5.70
N ILE A 148 6.15 -30.12 5.45
CA ILE A 148 6.06 -29.22 4.29
C ILE A 148 5.55 -27.88 4.81
N SER A 149 6.44 -27.09 5.39
CA SER A 149 6.23 -25.64 5.49
C SER A 149 6.07 -25.13 4.06
N ARG A 150 4.82 -25.03 3.59
CA ARG A 150 4.48 -24.45 2.28
C ARG A 150 5.05 -23.03 2.26
N SER A 151 6.19 -22.90 1.64
CA SER A 151 6.96 -21.68 1.57
C SER A 151 6.14 -20.64 0.80
N SER A 152 5.45 -19.75 1.52
CA SER A 152 4.77 -18.59 0.98
C SER A 152 5.69 -17.39 1.02
N ILE A 153 5.61 -16.53 -0.01
CA ILE A 153 6.35 -15.27 -0.01
C ILE A 153 5.80 -14.39 1.11
N ARG A 154 6.68 -13.96 2.01
CA ARG A 154 6.37 -13.06 3.12
C ARG A 154 7.46 -12.00 3.21
N ILE A 155 7.06 -10.74 3.04
CA ILE A 155 7.95 -9.58 3.10
C ILE A 155 7.44 -8.68 4.21
N GLU A 156 8.22 -8.52 5.28
CA GLU A 156 7.89 -7.58 6.34
C GLU A 156 8.15 -6.15 5.85
N VAL A 157 7.22 -5.24 6.09
CA VAL A 157 7.31 -3.83 5.72
C VAL A 157 8.62 -3.17 6.21
N PRO A 158 9.13 -3.43 7.42
CA PRO A 158 10.41 -2.88 7.88
C PRO A 158 11.62 -3.34 7.05
N ASN A 159 11.52 -4.46 6.35
CA ASN A 159 12.60 -5.04 5.56
C ASN A 159 12.65 -4.50 4.13
N ILE A 160 11.66 -3.69 3.72
CA ILE A 160 11.59 -3.07 2.39
C ILE A 160 12.54 -1.88 2.33
N ILE A 161 13.42 -1.88 1.33
CA ILE A 161 14.36 -0.80 1.03
C ILE A 161 13.80 0.10 -0.07
N SER A 162 13.33 -0.50 -1.17
CA SER A 162 12.73 0.19 -2.31
C SER A 162 11.73 -0.70 -3.04
N VAL A 163 10.86 -0.06 -3.81
CA VAL A 163 9.89 -0.74 -4.66
C VAL A 163 9.73 0.01 -5.99
N SER A 164 9.84 -0.70 -7.10
CA SER A 164 9.84 -0.13 -8.44
C SER A 164 9.17 -1.05 -9.46
N ALA A 165 8.68 -0.45 -10.55
CA ALA A 165 8.35 -1.22 -11.75
C ALA A 165 9.60 -1.91 -12.29
N CYS A 166 9.44 -3.10 -12.84
CA CYS A 166 10.51 -3.93 -13.37
C CYS A 166 10.16 -4.38 -14.79
N ALA A 167 11.01 -4.03 -15.75
CA ALA A 167 10.90 -4.43 -17.15
C ALA A 167 11.96 -5.47 -17.54
N ASP A 168 12.41 -6.27 -16.56
CA ASP A 168 13.39 -7.32 -16.79
C ASP A 168 12.80 -8.41 -17.71
N LEU A 169 13.49 -8.67 -18.82
CA LEU A 169 13.09 -9.65 -19.84
C LEU A 169 13.13 -11.09 -19.32
N THR A 170 13.74 -11.33 -18.15
CA THR A 170 13.74 -12.62 -17.47
C THR A 170 12.46 -12.87 -16.68
N LEU A 171 11.57 -11.88 -16.53
CA LEU A 171 10.28 -12.05 -15.87
C LEU A 171 9.24 -12.66 -16.82
N PRO A 172 8.24 -13.39 -16.27
CA PRO A 172 7.09 -13.81 -17.06
C PRO A 172 6.35 -12.62 -17.69
N PRO A 173 5.59 -12.85 -18.78
CA PRO A 173 4.77 -11.81 -19.39
C PRO A 173 3.82 -11.14 -18.40
N GLY A 174 3.82 -9.82 -18.36
CA GLY A 174 2.97 -9.02 -17.49
C GLY A 174 3.67 -7.73 -17.03
N ALA A 175 3.07 -7.05 -16.06
CA ALA A 175 3.66 -5.85 -15.46
C ALA A 175 4.51 -6.26 -14.26
N GLY A 176 5.83 -6.29 -14.44
CA GLY A 176 6.78 -6.71 -13.42
C GLY A 176 6.98 -5.63 -12.34
N LEU A 177 7.17 -6.07 -11.10
CA LEU A 177 7.52 -5.23 -9.97
C LEU A 177 8.68 -5.85 -9.18
N CYS A 178 9.62 -5.02 -8.75
CA CYS A 178 10.76 -5.40 -7.92
C CYS A 178 10.62 -4.76 -6.55
N ILE A 179 10.75 -5.58 -5.50
CA ILE A 179 10.80 -5.15 -4.10
C ILE A 179 12.18 -5.47 -3.58
N ASP A 180 13.01 -4.46 -3.41
CA ASP A 180 14.32 -4.63 -2.81
C ASP A 180 14.16 -4.76 -1.30
N THR A 181 14.64 -5.86 -0.74
CA THR A 181 14.63 -6.10 0.71
C THR A 181 16.05 -6.26 1.25
N ILE A 182 16.20 -6.20 2.57
CA ILE A 182 17.48 -6.51 3.23
C ILE A 182 18.01 -7.92 2.91
N ASN A 183 17.12 -8.84 2.52
CA ASN A 183 17.45 -10.22 2.19
C ASN A 183 17.66 -10.44 0.67
N GLY A 184 17.60 -9.37 -0.13
CA GLY A 184 17.68 -9.41 -1.58
C GLY A 184 16.38 -8.99 -2.28
N PRO A 185 16.42 -8.84 -3.61
CA PRO A 185 15.27 -8.43 -4.40
C PRO A 185 14.23 -9.55 -4.52
N VAL A 186 12.95 -9.19 -4.44
CA VAL A 186 11.81 -10.06 -4.71
C VAL A 186 11.07 -9.53 -5.92
N PHE A 187 10.90 -10.39 -6.93
CA PHE A 187 10.20 -10.07 -8.16
C PHE A 187 8.80 -10.66 -8.16
N LEU A 188 7.80 -9.84 -8.50
CA LEU A 188 6.40 -10.25 -8.66
C LEU A 188 5.89 -9.69 -10.00
N VAL A 189 4.84 -10.29 -10.54
CA VAL A 189 4.23 -9.84 -11.81
C VAL A 189 2.74 -9.65 -11.63
N ALA A 190 2.25 -8.45 -11.95
CA ALA A 190 0.83 -8.13 -12.03
C ALA A 190 0.27 -8.40 -13.44
N GLU A 191 -1.04 -8.61 -13.52
CA GLU A 191 -1.73 -8.88 -14.79
C GLU A 191 -1.77 -7.67 -15.73
N SER A 192 -1.74 -6.47 -15.17
CA SER A 192 -1.80 -5.21 -15.92
C SER A 192 -0.92 -4.14 -15.28
N TRP A 193 -0.55 -3.13 -16.06
CA TRP A 193 0.23 -2.00 -15.59
C TRP A 193 -0.52 -1.18 -14.53
N GLU A 194 -1.84 -1.07 -14.66
CA GLU A 194 -2.70 -0.37 -13.69
C GLU A 194 -2.73 -1.11 -12.35
N SER A 195 -2.83 -2.45 -12.38
CA SER A 195 -2.76 -3.27 -11.17
C SER A 195 -1.39 -3.16 -10.49
N MET A 196 -0.32 -3.17 -11.29
CA MET A 196 1.06 -2.96 -10.82
C MET A 196 1.21 -1.59 -10.14
N ASP A 197 0.75 -0.51 -10.76
CA ASP A 197 0.79 0.83 -10.18
C ASP A 197 0.03 0.89 -8.85
N GLY A 198 -1.16 0.29 -8.79
CA GLY A 198 -1.91 0.17 -7.53
C GLY A 198 -1.19 -0.61 -6.44
N TRP A 199 -0.36 -1.61 -6.80
CA TRP A 199 0.51 -2.31 -5.85
C TRP A 199 1.70 -1.46 -5.40
N LEU A 200 2.37 -0.79 -6.33
CA LEU A 200 3.49 0.11 -6.03
C LEU A 200 3.03 1.21 -5.07
N ASP A 201 1.91 1.84 -5.36
CA ASP A 201 1.36 2.92 -4.54
C ASP A 201 1.00 2.46 -3.13
N ALA A 202 0.33 1.30 -3.01
CA ALA A 202 -0.03 0.75 -1.71
C ALA A 202 1.22 0.40 -0.87
N ILE A 203 2.21 -0.27 -1.46
CA ILE A 203 3.45 -0.63 -0.75
C ILE A 203 4.23 0.63 -0.35
N ARG A 204 4.39 1.59 -1.27
CA ARG A 204 5.07 2.86 -1.01
C ARG A 204 4.38 3.63 0.10
N LEU A 205 3.05 3.66 0.12
CA LEU A 205 2.28 4.35 1.14
C LEU A 205 2.55 3.75 2.53
N VAL A 206 2.43 2.42 2.65
CA VAL A 206 2.67 1.70 3.92
C VAL A 206 4.09 1.90 4.41
N TYR A 207 5.07 1.67 3.53
CA TYR A 207 6.49 1.89 3.82
C TYR A 207 6.78 3.35 4.22
N THR A 208 6.17 4.32 3.53
CA THR A 208 6.36 5.74 3.82
C THR A 208 5.80 6.14 5.18
N ILE A 209 4.65 5.58 5.57
CA ILE A 209 4.08 5.79 6.91
C ILE A 209 5.03 5.18 7.95
N PHE A 210 5.46 3.93 7.74
CA PHE A 210 6.37 3.24 8.65
C PHE A 210 7.69 4.00 8.86
N ALA A 211 8.38 4.36 7.78
CA ALA A 211 9.66 5.07 7.82
C ALA A 211 9.56 6.43 8.55
N ARG A 212 8.42 7.12 8.46
CA ARG A 212 8.21 8.39 9.18
C ARG A 212 7.90 8.21 10.65
N VAL A 213 7.07 7.22 11.01
CA VAL A 213 6.81 6.92 12.41
C VAL A 213 8.10 6.49 13.10
N TYR A 214 8.86 5.60 12.47
CA TYR A 214 10.14 5.13 12.99
C TYR A 214 11.20 6.26 13.03
N GLY A 215 11.30 7.07 11.98
CA GLY A 215 12.21 8.23 11.95
C GLY A 215 11.88 9.27 13.02
N SER A 216 10.59 9.47 13.33
CA SER A 216 10.15 10.37 14.41
C SER A 216 10.56 9.83 15.79
N ILE A 217 10.44 8.51 16.01
CA ILE A 217 10.86 7.84 17.24
C ILE A 217 12.38 7.92 17.40
N VAL A 218 13.16 7.60 16.36
CA VAL A 218 14.63 7.67 16.40
C VAL A 218 15.10 9.11 16.64
N SER A 219 14.51 10.10 15.96
CA SER A 219 14.81 11.51 16.18
C SER A 219 14.54 11.92 17.63
N ALA A 220 13.42 11.50 18.22
CA ALA A 220 13.10 11.78 19.62
C ALA A 220 14.07 11.09 20.61
N ILE A 221 14.51 9.87 20.33
CA ILE A 221 15.51 9.15 21.16
C ILE A 221 16.87 9.84 21.08
N VAL A 222 17.31 10.23 19.89
CA VAL A 222 18.57 10.94 19.69
C VAL A 222 18.53 12.28 20.40
N GLN A 223 17.44 13.06 20.26
CA GLN A 223 17.30 14.34 20.94
C GLN A 223 17.27 14.20 22.47
N ASN A 224 16.65 13.15 23.03
CA ASN A 224 16.68 12.87 24.47
C ASN A 224 18.04 12.37 24.99
N LYS A 225 18.97 11.94 24.13
CA LYS A 225 20.34 11.56 24.55
C LYS A 225 21.31 12.73 24.63
N TYR A 226 20.94 13.91 24.12
CA TYR A 226 21.76 15.13 24.11
C TYR A 226 21.26 16.22 25.07
N TYR A 227 20.36 15.86 25.99
CA TYR A 227 19.95 16.64 27.17
C TYR A 227 20.20 15.82 28.43
#